data_AF-A0A3D5JVQ7-F1
#
_entry.id   AF-A0A3D5JVQ7-F1
#
_cell.length_a   1.000
_cell.length_b   1.000
_cell.length_c   1.000
_cell.angle_alpha   90.00
_cell.angle_beta   90.00
_cell.angle_gamma   90.00
#
_symmetry.space_group_name_H-M   'P 1'
#
loop_
_entity.id
_entity.type
_entity.pdbx_description
1 polymer ?
#
loop_
_entity_poly.entity_id
_entity_poly.type
_entity_poly.pdbx_seq_one_letter_code
_entity_poly.pdbx_strand_id
1 'polypeptide(L)'
;MQRSWLSRIERWADEPGFRTQTLDHASLTLRTLLPGFPGPADQPCEICVNGYRWFNGEMEAVADAIHRAARRPHAVDATLAGGEWDVDRNPAGLWSVAGHCFVARRGVHAVVALPRSARHA
;
A
#
# COMPACT_ATOMS: atom_id res chain seq x y z
N MET A 1 -12.73 18.51 -0.36
CA MET A 1 -11.92 18.62 -1.58
C MET A 1 -11.51 17.22 -2.00
N GLN A 2 -12.10 16.68 -3.07
CA GLN A 2 -11.60 15.42 -3.66
C GLN A 2 -10.19 15.68 -4.18
N ARG A 3 -9.22 14.87 -3.71
CA ARG A 3 -7.82 15.01 -4.11
C ARG A 3 -7.72 14.66 -5.59
N SER A 4 -7.53 15.68 -6.45
CA SER A 4 -7.46 15.56 -7.91
C SER A 4 -6.40 14.56 -8.41
N TRP A 5 -5.51 14.12 -7.53
CA TRP A 5 -4.47 13.16 -7.83
C TRP A 5 -4.89 11.70 -7.69
N LEU A 6 -5.93 11.39 -6.90
CA LEU A 6 -6.40 10.01 -6.69
C LEU A 6 -6.77 9.35 -8.02
N SER A 7 -7.55 10.04 -8.85
CA SER A 7 -7.95 9.54 -10.17
C SER A 7 -6.80 9.33 -11.16
N ARG A 8 -5.64 9.97 -10.94
CA ARG A 8 -4.44 9.70 -11.76
C ARG A 8 -3.77 8.41 -11.34
N ILE A 9 -3.69 8.16 -10.03
CA ILE A 9 -3.11 6.94 -9.49
C ILE A 9 -4.02 5.74 -9.77
N GLU A 10 -5.34 5.90 -9.62
CA GLU A 10 -6.32 4.85 -9.97
C GLU A 10 -6.14 4.43 -11.42
N ARG A 11 -6.09 5.39 -12.36
CA ARG A 11 -5.83 5.10 -13.77
C ARG A 11 -4.50 4.40 -14.01
N TRP A 12 -3.44 4.80 -13.31
CA TRP A 12 -2.14 4.16 -13.41
C TRP A 12 -2.15 2.73 -12.85
N ALA A 13 -2.89 2.48 -11.78
CA ALA A 13 -3.06 1.14 -11.21
C ALA A 13 -3.90 0.21 -12.10
N ASP A 14 -4.82 0.77 -12.89
CA ASP A 14 -5.61 0.03 -13.89
C ASP A 14 -4.78 -0.37 -15.13
N GLU A 15 -3.56 0.13 -15.29
CA GLU A 15 -2.71 -0.26 -16.42
C GLU A 15 -2.29 -1.73 -16.31
N PRO A 16 -2.34 -2.54 -17.39
CA PRO A 16 -2.01 -3.97 -17.35
C PRO A 16 -0.61 -4.29 -16.81
N GLY A 17 0.31 -3.34 -16.93
CA GLY A 17 1.69 -3.47 -16.46
C GLY A 17 1.91 -3.11 -15.00
N PHE A 18 0.91 -2.58 -14.28
CA PHE A 18 1.08 -2.04 -12.93
C PHE A 18 1.76 -3.02 -11.97
N ARG A 19 1.19 -4.23 -11.82
CA ARG A 19 1.73 -5.28 -10.95
C ARG A 19 3.11 -5.79 -11.38
N THR A 20 3.50 -5.60 -12.64
CA THR A 20 4.80 -6.06 -13.16
C THR A 20 5.92 -5.03 -12.99
N GLN A 21 5.60 -3.80 -12.60
CA GLN A 21 6.61 -2.76 -12.37
C GLN A 21 7.50 -3.14 -11.19
N THR A 22 8.79 -2.82 -11.32
CA THR A 22 9.70 -2.83 -10.18
C THR A 22 9.34 -1.69 -9.24
N LEU A 23 9.71 -1.85 -7.97
CA LEU A 23 9.47 -0.84 -6.95
C LEU A 23 10.17 0.49 -7.26
N ASP A 24 11.36 0.43 -7.85
CA ASP A 24 12.07 1.64 -8.32
C ASP A 24 11.25 2.41 -9.37
N HIS A 25 10.78 1.69 -10.39
CA HIS A 25 10.01 2.29 -11.47
C HIS A 25 8.66 2.81 -10.97
N ALA A 26 8.00 2.06 -10.09
CA ALA A 26 6.76 2.47 -9.46
C ALA A 26 6.95 3.72 -8.59
N SER A 27 8.05 3.80 -7.82
CA SER A 27 8.39 4.97 -7.01
C SER A 27 8.69 6.21 -7.87
N LEU A 28 9.43 6.05 -8.96
CA LEU A 28 9.72 7.12 -9.90
C LEU A 28 8.43 7.63 -10.58
N THR A 29 7.56 6.71 -11.00
CA THR A 29 6.27 7.04 -11.59
C THR A 29 5.38 7.77 -10.57
N LEU A 30 5.33 7.29 -9.33
CA LEU A 30 4.58 7.92 -8.25
C LEU A 30 5.04 9.37 -8.01
N ARG A 31 6.35 9.61 -7.96
CA ARG A 31 6.93 10.97 -7.80
C ARG A 31 6.64 11.88 -8.99
N THR A 32 6.51 11.31 -10.19
CA THR A 32 6.15 12.05 -11.40
C THR A 32 4.67 12.43 -11.41
N LEU A 33 3.80 11.50 -11.00
CA LEU A 33 2.35 11.72 -10.91
C LEU A 33 1.98 12.68 -9.77
N LEU A 34 2.72 12.59 -8.65
CA LEU A 34 2.51 13.31 -7.40
C LEU A 34 3.76 14.07 -6.95
N PRO A 35 4.10 15.19 -7.61
CA PRO A 35 5.20 16.02 -7.14
C PRO A 35 4.89 16.56 -5.74
N GLY A 36 5.66 16.13 -4.74
CA GLY A 36 5.50 16.53 -3.34
C GLY A 36 4.89 15.49 -2.39
N PHE A 37 4.52 14.30 -2.89
CA PHE A 37 4.10 13.20 -2.03
C PHE A 37 5.28 12.54 -1.30
N PRO A 38 5.15 12.15 -0.02
CA PRO A 38 4.00 12.39 0.85
C PRO A 38 3.98 13.81 1.45
N GLY A 39 2.82 14.48 1.40
CA GLY A 39 2.57 15.76 2.06
C GLY A 39 1.80 15.63 3.39
N PRO A 40 1.51 16.74 4.09
CA PRO A 40 0.81 16.73 5.38
C PRO A 40 -0.58 16.09 5.33
N ALA A 41 -1.28 16.21 4.20
CA ALA A 41 -2.59 15.60 4.02
C ALA A 41 -2.52 14.09 3.73
N ASP A 42 -1.37 13.58 3.29
CA ASP A 42 -1.19 12.20 2.83
C ASP A 42 -0.79 11.26 3.99
N GLN A 43 -0.99 11.70 5.23
CA GLN A 43 -0.79 10.87 6.40
C GLN A 43 -1.92 9.85 6.55
N PRO A 44 -1.63 8.67 7.11
CA PRO A 44 -2.66 7.69 7.44
C PRO A 44 -3.64 8.28 8.46
N CYS A 45 -4.89 7.85 8.34
CA CYS A 45 -5.96 8.18 9.28
C CYS A 45 -5.76 7.46 10.62
N GLU A 46 -5.23 6.24 10.58
CA GLU A 46 -4.94 5.44 11.76
C GLU A 46 -3.63 4.67 11.57
N ILE A 47 -2.85 4.55 12.65
CA ILE A 47 -1.65 3.72 12.69
C ILE A 47 -1.80 2.73 13.86
N CYS A 48 -1.82 1.44 13.54
CA CYS A 48 -1.93 0.40 14.55
C CYS A 48 -0.56 -0.06 15.07
N VAL A 49 -0.54 -0.64 16.28
CA VAL A 49 0.67 -1.17 16.94
C VAL A 49 1.38 -2.27 16.15
N ASN A 50 0.66 -3.00 15.29
CA ASN A 50 1.19 -4.03 14.40
C ASN A 50 1.78 -3.46 13.09
N GLY A 51 1.88 -2.13 12.96
CA GLY A 51 2.51 -1.45 11.84
C GLY A 51 1.59 -1.16 10.65
N TYR A 52 0.30 -1.50 10.75
CA TYR A 52 -0.70 -1.13 9.74
C TYR A 52 -0.94 0.39 9.73
N ARG A 53 -1.04 0.94 8.52
CA ARG A 53 -1.33 2.34 8.25
C ARG A 53 -2.59 2.39 7.41
N TRP A 54 -3.67 2.90 8.00
CA TRP A 54 -5.00 2.89 7.41
C TRP A 54 -5.31 4.23 6.76
N PHE A 55 -5.87 4.18 5.56
CA PHE A 55 -6.19 5.33 4.73
C PHE A 55 -7.66 5.31 4.31
N ASN A 56 -8.18 6.46 3.88
CA ASN A 56 -9.56 6.55 3.40
C ASN A 56 -9.71 6.00 1.98
N GLY A 57 -8.65 6.06 1.17
CA GLY A 57 -8.61 5.51 -0.18
C GLY A 57 -7.64 4.34 -0.31
N GLU A 58 -8.03 3.35 -1.12
CA GLU A 58 -7.18 2.22 -1.51
C GLU A 58 -5.86 2.70 -2.10
N MET A 59 -5.92 3.63 -3.05
CA MET A 59 -4.72 4.15 -3.71
C MET A 59 -3.87 5.06 -2.82
N GLU A 60 -4.41 5.63 -1.74
CA GLU A 60 -3.60 6.31 -0.73
C GLU A 60 -2.72 5.31 0.01
N ALA A 61 -3.29 4.15 0.37
CA ALA A 61 -2.55 3.07 1.02
C ALA A 61 -1.46 2.49 0.12
N VAL A 62 -1.76 2.26 -1.16
CA VAL A 62 -0.78 1.77 -2.15
C VAL A 62 0.35 2.79 -2.37
N ALA A 63 0.02 4.08 -2.50
CA ALA A 63 1.03 5.13 -2.65
C ALA A 63 1.96 5.24 -1.43
N ASP A 64 1.43 5.19 -0.20
CA ASP A 64 2.26 5.19 1.03
C ASP A 64 3.13 3.93 1.09
N ALA A 65 2.61 2.77 0.71
CA ALA A 65 3.36 1.52 0.69
C ALA A 65 4.52 1.57 -0.32
N ILE A 66 4.29 2.02 -1.55
CA ILE A 66 5.34 2.19 -2.58
C ILE A 66 6.41 3.15 -2.08
N HIS A 67 6.01 4.33 -1.58
CA HIS A 67 6.94 5.32 -1.07
C HIS A 67 7.81 4.78 0.07
N ARG A 68 7.21 4.06 1.02
CA ARG A 68 7.94 3.48 2.17
C ARG A 68 8.87 2.34 1.75
N ALA A 69 8.42 1.48 0.84
CA ALA A 69 9.20 0.36 0.35
C ALA A 69 10.42 0.85 -0.44
N ALA A 70 10.26 1.85 -1.31
CA ALA A 70 11.33 2.38 -2.15
C ALA A 70 12.48 3.03 -1.37
N ARG A 71 12.25 3.43 -0.12
CA ARG A 71 13.29 3.94 0.79
C ARG A 71 14.20 2.84 1.35
N ARG A 72 13.95 1.57 1.03
CA ARG A 72 14.76 0.44 1.48
C ARG A 72 15.75 0.03 0.39
N PRO A 73 17.06 -0.02 0.70
CA PRO A 73 18.08 -0.32 -0.30
C PRO A 73 18.01 -1.74 -0.88
N HIS A 74 17.29 -2.67 -0.23
CA HIS A 74 17.21 -4.08 -0.65
C HIS A 74 15.94 -4.45 -1.43
N ALA A 75 15.02 -3.50 -1.65
CA ALA A 75 13.70 -3.79 -2.25
C ALA A 75 13.53 -3.22 -3.67
N VAL A 76 14.55 -2.56 -4.21
CA VAL A 76 14.49 -1.76 -5.45
C VAL A 76 14.07 -2.59 -6.68
N ASP A 77 14.55 -3.84 -6.78
CA ASP A 77 14.24 -4.76 -7.88
C ASP A 77 12.99 -5.62 -7.63
N ALA A 78 12.36 -5.52 -6.46
CA ALA A 78 11.13 -6.26 -6.17
C ALA A 78 9.97 -5.72 -7.02
N THR A 79 9.11 -6.61 -7.51
CA THR A 79 7.94 -6.20 -8.30
C THR A 79 6.72 -5.98 -7.41
N LEU A 80 5.72 -5.27 -7.96
CA LEU A 80 4.41 -5.09 -7.31
C LEU A 80 3.50 -6.34 -7.38
N ALA A 81 4.01 -7.48 -7.85
CA ALA A 81 3.23 -8.69 -8.13
C ALA A 81 3.02 -9.59 -6.91
N GLY A 82 3.86 -9.46 -5.88
CA GLY A 82 3.77 -10.27 -4.68
C GLY A 82 2.56 -9.94 -3.81
N GLY A 83 2.09 -10.92 -3.03
CA GLY A 83 0.93 -10.76 -2.14
C GLY A 83 1.14 -9.73 -1.03
N GLU A 84 2.38 -9.30 -0.79
CA GLU A 84 2.72 -8.16 0.05
C GLU A 84 2.05 -6.84 -0.37
N TRP A 85 1.64 -6.73 -1.64
CA TRP A 85 0.99 -5.56 -2.22
C TRP A 85 -0.54 -5.63 -2.20
N ASP A 86 -1.10 -6.71 -1.66
CA ASP A 86 -2.54 -6.83 -1.54
C ASP A 86 -3.08 -5.87 -0.47
N VAL A 87 -4.25 -5.32 -0.78
CA VAL A 87 -4.92 -4.33 0.05
C VAL A 87 -5.91 -5.00 1.00
N ASP A 88 -5.77 -4.68 2.27
CA ASP A 88 -6.69 -5.05 3.33
C ASP A 88 -7.69 -3.92 3.57
N ARG A 89 -8.93 -4.30 3.90
CA ARG A 89 -9.98 -3.36 4.30
C ARG A 89 -10.50 -3.71 5.69
N ASN A 90 -10.44 -2.77 6.64
CA ASN A 90 -10.91 -2.98 8.00
C ASN A 90 -12.45 -2.78 8.12
N PRO A 91 -13.07 -3.16 9.26
CA PRO A 91 -14.50 -2.95 9.49
C PRO A 91 -14.97 -1.48 9.44
N ALA A 92 -14.06 -0.51 9.67
CA ALA A 92 -14.35 0.91 9.53
C ALA A 92 -14.31 1.40 8.07
N GLY A 93 -14.00 0.51 7.12
CA GLY A 93 -13.93 0.81 5.70
C GLY A 93 -12.62 1.44 5.24
N LEU A 94 -11.61 1.51 6.10
CA LEU A 94 -10.27 2.03 5.79
C LEU A 94 -9.42 0.96 5.08
N TRP A 95 -8.45 1.44 4.29
CA TRP A 95 -7.59 0.63 3.44
C TRP A 95 -6.16 0.62 3.95
N SER A 96 -5.48 -0.51 3.85
CA SER A 96 -4.06 -0.63 4.16
C SER A 96 -3.42 -1.65 3.22
N VAL A 97 -2.15 -1.46 2.89
CA VAL A 97 -1.33 -2.54 2.31
C VAL A 97 -0.66 -3.25 3.48
N ALA A 98 -0.69 -4.58 3.49
CA ALA A 98 -0.24 -5.39 4.62
C ALA A 98 1.15 -4.95 5.12
N GLY A 99 1.18 -4.41 6.35
CA GLY A 99 2.38 -3.84 6.96
C GLY A 99 3.48 -4.88 7.28
N HIS A 100 3.16 -6.17 7.17
CA HIS A 100 4.05 -7.29 7.50
C HIS A 100 5.31 -7.37 6.63
N CYS A 101 5.31 -6.67 5.50
CA CYS A 101 6.40 -6.63 4.52
C CYS A 101 7.56 -5.73 5.00
N PHE A 102 7.36 -5.05 6.14
CA PHE A 102 8.22 -3.99 6.61
C PHE A 102 8.93 -4.31 7.94
N VAL A 103 8.73 -5.48 8.53
CA VAL A 103 9.46 -5.91 9.73
C VAL A 103 10.62 -6.80 9.31
N ALA A 104 11.85 -6.27 9.35
CA ALA A 104 13.03 -7.11 9.32
C ALA A 104 13.00 -8.03 10.55
N ARG A 105 12.93 -9.33 10.31
CA ARG A 105 12.83 -10.46 11.25
C ARG A 105 13.36 -10.21 12.68
N ARG A 106 12.49 -10.38 13.66
CA ARG A 106 12.72 -11.29 14.80
C ARG A 106 11.41 -12.06 15.04
N GLY A 107 11.52 -13.39 15.01
CA GLY A 107 10.41 -14.30 14.77
C GLY A 107 9.19 -14.08 15.65
N VAL A 108 8.04 -13.84 15.01
CA VAL A 108 6.74 -14.29 15.48
C VAL A 108 5.96 -14.73 14.25
N HIS A 109 5.75 -16.03 14.14
CA HIS A 109 4.66 -16.59 13.35
C HIS A 109 3.35 -15.97 13.82
N ALA A 110 2.63 -15.31 12.92
CA ALA A 110 1.18 -15.24 13.00
C ALA A 110 0.62 -14.96 11.61
N VAL A 111 0.58 -16.02 10.81
CA VAL A 111 -0.51 -16.21 9.87
C VAL A 111 -1.79 -16.19 10.72
N VAL A 112 -2.49 -15.06 10.75
CA VAL A 112 -3.93 -15.08 11.03
C VAL A 112 -4.60 -14.78 9.71
N ALA A 113 -4.67 -15.83 8.89
CA ALA A 113 -5.73 -15.91 7.91
C ALA A 113 -7.04 -15.84 8.71
N LEU A 114 -7.74 -14.70 8.61
CA LEU A 114 -9.11 -14.62 9.09
C LEU A 114 -9.90 -15.71 8.35
N PRO A 115 -10.59 -16.62 9.05
CA PRO A 115 -11.36 -17.67 8.40
C PRO A 115 -12.41 -17.02 7.49
N ARG A 116 -12.44 -17.49 6.25
CA ARG A 116 -13.30 -17.05 5.16
C ARG A 116 -14.74 -17.55 5.34
N SER A 117 -15.29 -17.42 6.55
CA SER A 117 -16.60 -17.94 6.94
C SER A 117 -17.37 -16.91 7.76
N ALA A 118 -17.82 -15.85 7.09
CA ALA A 118 -19.00 -15.09 7.48
C ALA A 118 -19.67 -14.52 6.22
N ARG A 119 -19.88 -15.39 5.23
CA ARG A 119 -20.88 -15.19 4.18
C ARG A 119 -21.97 -16.22 4.44
N HIS A 120 -23.19 -15.72 4.65
CA HIS A 120 -24.46 -16.42 4.80
C HIS A 120 -24.74 -17.02 6.20
N ALA A 121 -25.53 -16.30 6.98
CA ALA A 121 -26.76 -16.77 7.61
C ALA A 121 -27.70 -15.58 7.79
#